data_AF-A0A316KCZ4-F1
#
_entry.id   AF-A0A316KCZ4-F1
#
_cell.length_a   1.000
_cell.length_b   1.000
_cell.length_c   1.000
_cell.angle_alpha   90.00
_cell.angle_beta   90.00
_cell.angle_gamma   90.00
#
_symmetry.space_group_name_H-M   'P 1'
#
loop_
_entity.id
_entity.type
_entity.pdbx_description
1 polymer ?
#
loop_
_entity_poly.entity_id
_entity_poly.type
_entity_poly.pdbx_seq_one_letter_code
_entity_poly.pdbx_strand_id
1 'polypeptide(L)'
;MEKTLLLLTALAATPTFAQLADTEILNANDASAIISDEGFFFNDFQSTVHGYTIPAGSGVGTFYAASLWAGGLDANGQVHVTAPSNSSLGWRSSPIADMNSCGTVAYQTASGQSIWKVTRQEVDDHIAQYLQGGYIPVAAIAD
;
A
#
# COMPACT_ATOMS: atom_id res chain seq x y z
N MET A 1 -50.36 -39.82 6.22
CA MET A 1 -50.15 -38.36 6.11
C MET A 1 -48.76 -38.07 6.62
N GLU A 2 -47.73 -38.22 5.78
CA GLU A 2 -46.36 -37.82 6.12
C GLU A 2 -46.17 -36.36 5.66
N LYS A 3 -45.93 -35.46 6.61
CA LYS A 3 -45.59 -34.06 6.34
C LYS A 3 -44.08 -33.96 6.21
N THR A 4 -43.56 -34.07 5.00
CA THR A 4 -42.15 -33.77 4.71
C THR A 4 -41.96 -32.25 4.72
N LEU A 5 -41.29 -31.74 5.74
CA LEU A 5 -40.91 -30.33 5.86
C LEU A 5 -39.52 -30.14 5.21
N LEU A 6 -39.47 -29.50 4.04
CA LEU A 6 -38.21 -29.09 3.39
C LEU A 6 -37.74 -27.78 4.02
N LEU A 7 -36.65 -27.84 4.79
CA LEU A 7 -35.98 -26.66 5.34
C LEU A 7 -34.95 -26.15 4.33
N LEU A 8 -35.23 -25.03 3.67
CA LEU A 8 -34.32 -24.36 2.75
C LEU A 8 -33.45 -23.37 3.55
N THR A 9 -32.20 -23.74 3.85
CA THR A 9 -31.24 -22.83 4.49
C THR A 9 -30.71 -21.83 3.46
N ALA A 10 -31.07 -20.55 3.64
CA ALA A 10 -30.46 -19.45 2.89
C ALA A 10 -29.03 -19.21 3.42
N LEU A 11 -28.03 -19.44 2.57
CA LEU A 11 -26.64 -19.12 2.86
C LEU A 11 -26.46 -17.59 2.78
N ALA A 12 -26.44 -16.92 3.93
CA ALA A 12 -26.08 -15.51 4.00
C ALA A 12 -24.58 -15.36 3.72
N ALA A 13 -24.23 -14.93 2.51
CA ALA A 13 -22.86 -14.54 2.19
C ALA A 13 -22.55 -13.22 2.92
N THR A 14 -21.83 -13.30 4.03
CA THR A 14 -21.22 -12.11 4.64
C THR A 14 -20.11 -11.65 3.71
N PRO A 15 -20.04 -10.37 3.31
CA PRO A 15 -18.88 -9.87 2.57
C PRO A 15 -17.63 -10.07 3.43
N THR A 16 -16.70 -10.87 2.93
CA THR A 16 -15.34 -10.92 3.46
C THR A 16 -14.62 -9.67 2.96
N PHE A 17 -14.24 -8.80 3.88
CA PHE A 17 -13.33 -7.71 3.57
C PHE A 17 -11.94 -8.31 3.34
N ALA A 18 -11.50 -8.34 2.09
CA ALA A 18 -10.08 -8.48 1.80
C ALA A 18 -9.38 -7.17 2.21
N GLN A 19 -8.15 -7.27 2.71
CA GLN A 19 -7.32 -6.08 2.93
C GLN A 19 -7.17 -5.31 1.61
N LEU A 20 -7.46 -4.01 1.63
CA LEU A 20 -7.24 -3.13 0.51
C LEU A 20 -5.80 -2.61 0.63
N ALA A 21 -4.87 -3.27 -0.05
CA ALA A 21 -3.58 -2.68 -0.36
C ALA A 21 -3.81 -1.62 -1.44
N ASP A 22 -3.44 -0.38 -1.18
CA ASP A 22 -3.43 0.63 -2.24
C ASP A 22 -2.20 0.37 -3.12
N THR A 23 -2.38 0.50 -4.43
CA THR A 23 -1.35 0.17 -5.41
C THR A 23 -1.35 1.19 -6.53
N GLU A 24 -0.18 1.76 -6.79
CA GLU A 24 0.03 2.76 -7.82
C GLU A 24 1.10 2.30 -8.81
N ILE A 25 0.92 2.70 -10.08
CA ILE A 25 1.92 2.46 -11.11
C ILE A 25 2.72 3.75 -11.33
N LEU A 26 4.00 3.70 -11.01
CA LEU A 26 4.99 4.71 -11.37
C LEU A 26 5.46 4.46 -12.80
N ASN A 27 5.25 5.43 -13.69
CA ASN A 27 5.74 5.41 -15.07
C ASN A 27 6.53 6.68 -15.34
N ALA A 28 7.85 6.62 -15.16
CA ALA A 28 8.74 7.77 -15.33
C ALA A 28 10.17 7.29 -15.61
N ASN A 29 10.97 8.12 -16.30
CA ASN A 29 12.39 7.85 -16.58
C ASN A 29 12.62 6.47 -17.25
N ASP A 30 11.71 6.05 -18.14
CA ASP A 30 11.75 4.75 -18.82
C ASP A 30 11.68 3.53 -17.86
N ALA A 31 11.15 3.73 -16.66
CA ALA A 31 10.81 2.67 -15.73
C ALA A 31 9.28 2.61 -15.52
N SER A 32 8.75 1.39 -15.49
CA SER A 32 7.39 1.11 -15.01
C SER A 32 7.49 0.25 -13.75
N ALA A 33 6.88 0.70 -12.65
CA ALA A 33 6.99 0.09 -11.34
C ALA A 33 5.64 0.08 -10.61
N ILE A 34 5.20 -1.09 -10.17
CA ILE A 34 4.09 -1.25 -9.24
C ILE A 34 4.59 -0.99 -7.81
N ILE A 35 3.97 -0.03 -7.13
CA ILE A 35 4.27 0.35 -5.74
C ILE A 35 3.01 0.11 -4.91
N SER A 36 3.13 -0.57 -3.78
CA SER A 36 2.05 -0.72 -2.81
C SER A 36 2.39 -0.03 -1.49
N ASP A 37 1.36 0.44 -0.80
CA ASP A 37 1.47 1.07 0.51
C ASP A 37 1.65 0.08 1.67
N GLU A 38 1.62 -1.22 1.39
CA GLU A 38 1.89 -2.30 2.34
C GLU A 38 3.39 -2.70 2.38
N GLY A 39 4.28 -1.84 1.90
CA GLY A 39 5.74 -2.03 2.03
C GLY A 39 6.31 -3.17 1.17
N PHE A 40 5.55 -3.63 0.18
CA PHE A 40 6.00 -4.59 -0.83
C PHE A 40 5.82 -3.99 -2.23
N PHE A 41 6.75 -4.25 -3.13
CA PHE A 41 6.87 -3.56 -4.42
C PHE A 41 7.17 -4.53 -5.54
N PHE A 42 6.99 -4.04 -6.77
CA PHE A 42 7.48 -4.66 -8.01
C PHE A 42 6.86 -6.00 -8.35
N ASN A 43 5.68 -6.30 -7.81
CA ASN A 43 4.95 -7.52 -8.07
C ASN A 43 3.48 -7.20 -8.32
N ASP A 44 2.90 -7.89 -9.29
CA ASP A 44 1.45 -7.98 -9.43
C ASP A 44 1.00 -9.31 -8.82
N PHE A 45 0.43 -9.24 -7.61
CA PHE A 45 -0.07 -10.43 -6.92
C PHE A 45 -1.30 -11.05 -7.59
N GLN A 46 -2.12 -10.25 -8.27
CA GLN A 46 -3.33 -10.75 -8.93
C GLN A 46 -2.94 -11.58 -10.16
N SER A 47 -1.95 -11.12 -10.90
CA SER A 47 -1.48 -11.76 -12.13
C SER A 47 -0.29 -12.70 -11.92
N THR A 48 0.32 -12.72 -10.72
CA THR A 48 1.53 -13.50 -10.38
C THR A 48 2.73 -13.21 -11.29
N VAL A 49 2.89 -11.96 -11.70
CA VAL A 49 3.98 -11.51 -12.60
C VAL A 49 4.82 -10.41 -11.96
N HIS A 50 5.96 -10.13 -12.58
CA HIS A 50 6.79 -8.99 -12.21
C HIS A 50 6.02 -7.68 -12.47
N GLY A 51 6.21 -6.71 -11.59
CA GLY A 51 5.65 -5.36 -11.66
C GLY A 51 6.70 -4.29 -11.91
N TYR A 52 7.96 -4.65 -12.21
CA TYR A 52 9.04 -3.71 -12.49
C TYR A 52 9.74 -4.01 -13.82
N THR A 53 9.74 -3.04 -14.74
CA THR A 53 10.34 -3.15 -16.08
C THR A 53 11.18 -1.93 -16.44
N ILE A 54 12.31 -2.18 -17.10
CA ILE A 54 13.14 -1.18 -17.79
C ILE A 54 13.65 -1.82 -19.09
N PRO A 55 13.45 -1.22 -20.27
CA PRO A 55 12.61 -0.05 -20.56
C PRO A 55 11.14 -0.26 -20.19
N ALA A 56 10.41 0.82 -19.93
CA ALA A 56 8.99 0.76 -19.60
C ALA A 56 8.21 0.16 -20.79
N GLY A 57 7.35 -0.82 -20.52
CA GLY A 57 6.57 -1.49 -21.58
C GLY A 57 7.34 -2.52 -22.41
N SER A 58 8.61 -2.80 -22.09
CA SER A 58 9.39 -3.86 -22.75
C SER A 58 8.88 -5.28 -22.47
N GLY A 59 8.13 -5.46 -21.38
CA GLY A 59 7.74 -6.78 -20.85
C GLY A 59 8.91 -7.58 -20.26
N VAL A 60 10.11 -6.98 -20.18
CA VAL A 60 11.28 -7.60 -19.56
C VAL A 60 11.33 -7.18 -18.09
N GLY A 61 10.95 -8.12 -17.22
CA GLY A 61 11.01 -7.93 -15.78
C GLY A 61 12.45 -7.92 -15.26
N THR A 62 12.85 -6.83 -14.60
CA THR A 62 14.18 -6.75 -13.97
C THR A 62 14.18 -7.36 -12.57
N PHE A 63 13.15 -7.05 -11.78
CA PHE A 63 12.96 -7.56 -10.42
C PHE A 63 11.54 -8.14 -10.31
N TYR A 64 11.41 -9.27 -9.63
CA TYR A 64 10.10 -9.88 -9.38
C TYR A 64 9.35 -9.26 -8.19
N ALA A 65 10.11 -8.80 -7.19
CA ALA A 65 9.58 -8.26 -5.94
C ALA A 65 10.68 -7.50 -5.18
N ALA A 66 10.27 -6.52 -4.38
CA ALA A 66 11.08 -5.91 -3.33
C ALA A 66 10.19 -5.62 -2.09
N SER A 67 10.81 -5.37 -0.94
CA SER A 67 10.09 -5.07 0.30
C SER A 67 10.88 -4.10 1.17
N LEU A 68 10.19 -3.19 1.84
CA LEU A 68 10.76 -2.29 2.82
C LEU A 68 10.77 -2.94 4.20
N TRP A 69 11.95 -3.02 4.81
CA TRP A 69 12.11 -3.53 6.17
C TRP A 69 12.47 -2.37 7.08
N ALA A 70 11.84 -2.30 8.25
CA ALA A 70 12.17 -1.33 9.28
C ALA A 70 12.29 -2.03 10.62
N GLY A 71 13.19 -1.54 11.48
CA GLY A 71 13.33 -2.04 12.83
C GLY A 71 13.84 -0.96 13.78
N GLY A 72 13.58 -1.15 15.07
CA GLY A 72 13.93 -0.20 16.12
C GLY A 72 13.92 -0.83 17.50
N LEU A 73 14.37 -0.05 18.49
CA LEU A 73 14.31 -0.41 19.90
C LEU A 73 13.18 0.37 20.57
N ASP A 74 12.45 -0.26 21.48
CA ASP A 74 11.53 0.47 22.37
C ASP A 74 12.27 1.09 23.58
N ALA A 75 11.51 1.77 24.45
CA ALA A 75 12.04 2.42 25.65
C ALA A 75 12.73 1.46 26.64
N ASN A 76 12.44 0.14 26.55
CA ASN A 76 13.05 -0.89 27.38
C ASN A 76 14.23 -1.59 26.68
N GLY A 77 14.58 -1.16 25.47
CA GLY A 77 15.63 -1.77 24.66
C GLY A 77 15.22 -3.06 23.95
N GLN A 78 13.92 -3.34 23.81
CA GLN A 78 13.44 -4.51 23.06
C GLN A 78 13.40 -4.20 21.57
N VAL A 79 13.80 -5.17 20.74
CA VAL A 79 13.82 -5.05 19.27
C VAL A 79 12.43 -5.28 18.69
N HIS A 80 12.01 -4.37 17.82
CA HIS A 80 10.80 -4.45 17.00
C HIS A 80 11.20 -4.38 15.53
N VAL A 81 10.67 -5.28 14.69
CA VAL A 81 10.97 -5.34 13.25
C VAL A 81 9.69 -5.57 12.47
N THR A 82 9.58 -4.88 11.34
CA THR A 82 8.64 -5.17 10.25
C THR A 82 9.44 -5.54 9.01
N ALA A 83 9.12 -6.71 8.44
CA ALA A 83 9.80 -7.28 7.29
C ALA A 83 8.77 -8.05 6.44
N PRO A 84 7.88 -7.34 5.72
CA PRO A 84 6.85 -7.98 4.92
C PRO A 84 7.49 -8.89 3.86
N SER A 85 7.13 -10.16 3.89
CA SER A 85 7.48 -11.15 2.87
C SER A 85 6.20 -11.61 2.20
N ASN A 86 6.08 -11.38 0.88
CA ASN A 86 5.06 -11.88 -0.07
C ASN A 86 3.59 -12.01 0.43
N SER A 87 3.26 -11.41 1.57
CA SER A 87 2.02 -11.52 2.32
C SER A 87 2.02 -10.38 3.36
N SER A 88 0.87 -9.74 3.43
CA SER A 88 0.55 -8.43 3.99
C SER A 88 0.67 -8.23 5.50
N LEU A 89 1.40 -9.07 6.24
CA LEU A 89 1.42 -8.99 7.70
C LEU A 89 2.73 -8.35 8.17
N GLY A 90 2.77 -7.02 8.19
CA GLY A 90 3.87 -6.31 8.84
C GLY A 90 3.90 -4.80 8.64
N TRP A 91 3.62 -4.31 7.43
CA TRP A 91 3.74 -2.89 7.10
C TRP A 91 2.36 -2.26 6.87
N ARG A 92 2.14 -1.05 7.39
CA ARG A 92 0.90 -0.30 7.19
C ARG A 92 1.18 1.18 7.00
N SER A 93 0.40 1.80 6.11
CA SER A 93 0.53 3.19 5.66
C SER A 93 -0.09 4.24 6.60
N SER A 94 -0.23 3.95 7.89
CA SER A 94 -0.96 4.80 8.84
C SER A 94 -0.20 4.96 10.16
N PRO A 95 -0.30 6.13 10.84
CA PRO A 95 0.32 6.34 12.15
C PRO A 95 -0.27 5.44 13.25
N ILE A 96 -1.44 4.83 13.03
CA ILE A 96 -2.04 3.88 13.96
C ILE A 96 -1.43 2.49 13.68
N ALA A 97 -0.57 2.05 14.59
CA ALA A 97 0.05 0.72 14.60
C ALA A 97 -0.55 -0.19 15.68
N ASP A 98 -1.87 -0.15 15.87
CA ASP A 98 -2.58 -1.03 16.81
C ASP A 98 -3.29 -2.16 16.05
N MET A 99 -2.97 -3.40 16.42
CA MET A 99 -3.51 -4.60 15.77
C MET A 99 -5.04 -4.71 15.88
N ASN A 100 -5.67 -4.10 16.89
CA ASN A 100 -7.13 -4.06 17.01
C ASN A 100 -7.78 -3.00 16.11
N SER A 101 -7.02 -1.99 15.69
CA SER A 101 -7.51 -0.85 14.92
C SER A 101 -7.23 -0.98 13.42
N CYS A 102 -6.09 -1.58 13.03
CA CYS A 102 -5.67 -1.71 11.63
C CYS A 102 -6.59 -2.57 10.75
N GLY A 103 -7.43 -3.43 11.35
CA GLY A 103 -8.40 -4.26 10.64
C GLY A 103 -9.77 -3.61 10.41
N THR A 104 -9.97 -2.39 10.91
CA THR A 104 -11.30 -1.72 10.85
C THR A 104 -11.51 -0.99 9.53
N VAL A 105 -12.78 -0.88 9.10
CA VAL A 105 -13.15 -0.08 7.91
C VAL A 105 -12.74 1.39 8.08
N ALA A 106 -12.88 1.95 9.29
CA ALA A 106 -12.47 3.32 9.57
C ALA A 106 -10.97 3.54 9.30
N TYR A 107 -10.13 2.57 9.68
CA TYR A 107 -8.71 2.59 9.41
C TYR A 107 -8.38 2.51 7.91
N GLN A 108 -9.01 1.58 7.20
CA GLN A 108 -8.81 1.41 5.76
C GLN A 108 -9.24 2.65 4.97
N THR A 109 -10.38 3.25 5.32
CA THR A 109 -10.84 4.51 4.69
C THR A 109 -9.90 5.68 4.98
N ALA A 110 -9.37 5.77 6.20
CA ALA A 110 -8.43 6.84 6.56
C ALA A 110 -7.05 6.68 5.89
N SER A 111 -6.68 5.46 5.52
CA SER A 111 -5.35 5.14 4.95
C SER A 111 -5.39 4.86 3.44
N GLY A 112 -6.57 4.93 2.82
CA GLY A 112 -6.82 4.46 1.45
C GLY A 112 -6.25 5.32 0.33
N GLN A 113 -5.55 6.41 0.64
CA GLN A 113 -4.67 7.13 -0.29
C GLN A 113 -3.40 7.48 0.47
N SER A 114 -2.34 6.71 0.22
CA SER A 114 -1.07 6.84 0.94
C SER A 114 0.15 6.80 0.02
N ILE A 115 -0.08 6.82 -1.30
CA ILE A 115 0.96 6.86 -2.32
C ILE A 115 0.73 8.09 -3.20
N TRP A 116 1.74 8.95 -3.27
CA TRP A 116 1.72 10.13 -4.15
C TRP A 116 2.90 10.09 -5.10
N LYS A 117 2.64 10.49 -6.36
CA LYS A 117 3.68 10.65 -7.37
C LYS A 117 4.13 12.09 -7.38
N VAL A 118 5.44 12.28 -7.27
CA VAL A 118 6.09 13.59 -7.29
C VAL A 118 7.26 13.56 -8.27
N THR A 119 7.42 14.65 -9.00
CA THR A 119 8.58 14.88 -9.85
C THR A 119 9.71 15.52 -9.06
N ARG A 120 10.95 15.38 -9.55
CA ARG A 120 12.10 16.10 -8.96
C ARG A 120 11.87 17.61 -8.93
N GLN A 121 11.29 18.17 -10.00
CA GLN A 121 11.01 19.61 -10.08
C GLN A 121 10.06 20.07 -8.96
N GLU A 122 8.97 19.34 -8.72
CA GLU A 122 8.02 19.68 -7.64
C GLU A 122 8.68 19.63 -6.26
N VAL A 123 9.57 18.68 -6.03
CA VAL A 123 10.36 18.58 -4.79
C VAL A 123 11.33 19.76 -4.67
N ASP A 124 12.06 20.08 -5.73
CA ASP A 124 13.03 21.18 -5.75
C ASP A 124 12.34 22.54 -5.53
N ASP A 125 11.19 22.75 -6.17
CA ASP A 125 10.36 23.95 -5.99
C ASP A 125 9.85 24.05 -4.55
N HIS A 126 9.41 22.94 -3.95
CA HIS A 126 8.99 22.90 -2.56
C HIS A 126 10.14 23.29 -1.62
N ILE A 127 11.32 22.69 -1.78
CA ILE A 127 12.50 23.02 -0.96
C ILE A 127 12.88 24.50 -1.08
N ALA A 128 12.76 25.10 -2.26
CA ALA A 128 13.11 26.51 -2.48
C ALA A 128 12.08 27.50 -1.91
N GLN A 129 10.80 27.11 -1.84
CA GLN A 129 9.69 28.03 -1.61
C GLN A 129 8.91 27.79 -0.31
N TYR A 130 9.08 26.67 0.40
CA TYR A 130 8.23 26.29 1.53
C TYR A 130 8.15 27.33 2.69
N LEU A 131 9.15 28.20 2.84
CA LEU A 131 9.15 29.28 3.86
C LEU A 131 8.60 30.62 3.35
N GLN A 132 8.30 30.73 2.06
CA GLN A 132 7.83 31.97 1.46
C GLN A 132 6.33 32.15 1.69
N GLY A 133 5.91 33.34 2.14
CA GLY A 133 4.51 33.65 2.32
C GLY A 133 3.74 33.56 1.00
N GLY A 134 2.68 32.75 0.96
CA GLY A 134 1.83 32.58 -0.23
C GLY A 134 2.25 31.47 -1.19
N TYR A 135 3.29 30.68 -0.86
CA TYR A 135 3.59 29.45 -1.58
C TYR A 135 2.44 28.43 -1.44
N ILE A 136 2.03 27.83 -2.56
CA ILE A 136 1.03 26.77 -2.59
C ILE A 136 1.73 25.50 -3.10
N PRO A 137 1.98 24.51 -2.22
CA PRO A 137 2.58 23.25 -2.65
C PRO A 137 1.63 22.48 -3.58
N VAL A 138 2.21 21.63 -4.43
CA VAL A 138 1.43 20.64 -5.16
C VAL A 138 0.74 19.71 -4.16
N ALA A 139 -0.47 19.25 -4.50
CA ALA A 139 -1.30 18.44 -3.58
C ALA A 139 -0.56 17.22 -3.01
N ALA A 140 0.35 16.62 -3.80
CA ALA A 140 1.16 15.48 -3.39
C ALA A 140 2.19 15.76 -2.27
N ILE A 141 2.48 17.03 -1.96
CA ILE A 141 3.48 17.48 -0.96
C ILE A 141 2.85 18.57 -0.06
N ALA A 142 1.52 18.61 0.04
CA ALA A 142 0.81 19.70 0.71
C ALA A 142 0.52 19.46 2.20
N ASP A 143 0.68 18.22 2.68
CA ASP A 143 0.31 17.77 4.04
C ASP A 143 1.53 17.57 4.95
#